data_AF-A0A850QZS5-F1
#
_entry.id   AF-A0A850QZS5-F1
#
_cell.length_a   1.000
_cell.length_b   1.000
_cell.length_c   1.000
_cell.angle_alpha   90.00
_cell.angle_beta   90.00
_cell.angle_gamma   90.00
#
_symmetry.space_group_name_H-M   'P 1'
#
loop_
_entity.id
_entity.type
_entity.pdbx_description
1 polymer ?
#
loop_
_entity_poly.entity_id
_entity_poly.type
_entity_poly.pdbx_seq_one_letter_code
_entity_poly.pdbx_strand_id
1 'polypeptide(L)'
;MFKNLFASLQKVGKALMLPVSVLPVAGILLGVGAANFSWLPDIVSQVMAQAGGSVFGQMPLLFAVGVALGFTNNDGVAGLAAIVGYGIMAATLGVMAQVMGVDKIDTGVLGGILTGGIAAWAFNKFFRIQLPDYLGFFAGKRFVPIMTGFCAIALALVLSVVWQPVGAGIAAFSDWAAHQNPTVAFGIYGIIERSLIPFGLHHVWNVPFFFE
;
A
#
# COMPACT_ATOMS: atom_id res chain seq x y z
N MET A 1 -8.33 1.16 28.00
CA MET A 1 -7.31 1.49 26.97
C MET A 1 -7.09 0.33 25.97
N PHE A 2 -6.83 -0.89 26.44
CA PHE A 2 -6.58 -2.07 25.58
C PHE A 2 -7.72 -2.45 24.60
N LYS A 3 -9.00 -2.32 25.00
CA LYS A 3 -10.14 -2.62 24.10
C LYS A 3 -10.17 -1.74 22.84
N ASN A 4 -9.80 -0.46 22.96
CA ASN A 4 -9.76 0.46 21.83
C ASN A 4 -8.57 0.19 20.91
N LEU A 5 -7.43 -0.26 21.48
CA LEU A 5 -6.24 -0.64 20.70
C LEU A 5 -6.50 -1.90 19.88
N PHE A 6 -7.13 -2.92 20.49
CA PHE A 6 -7.46 -4.17 19.82
C PHE A 6 -8.46 -3.96 18.66
N ALA A 7 -9.52 -3.18 18.89
CA ALA A 7 -10.49 -2.84 17.84
C ALA A 7 -9.85 -2.07 16.67
N SER A 8 -8.89 -1.18 16.94
CA SER A 8 -8.15 -0.46 15.90
C SER A 8 -7.23 -1.38 15.11
N LEU A 9 -6.48 -2.27 15.77
CA LEU A 9 -5.64 -3.27 15.11
C LEU A 9 -6.46 -4.22 14.22
N GLN A 10 -7.64 -4.64 14.69
CA GLN A 10 -8.55 -5.47 13.91
C GLN A 10 -9.10 -4.73 12.67
N LYS A 11 -9.37 -3.42 12.78
CA LYS A 11 -9.76 -2.59 11.63
C LYS A 11 -8.63 -2.46 10.61
N VAL A 12 -7.39 -2.30 11.05
CA VAL A 12 -6.20 -2.31 10.17
C VAL A 12 -6.15 -3.63 9.40
N GLY A 13 -6.21 -4.77 10.10
CA GLY A 13 -6.19 -6.09 9.46
C GLY A 13 -7.32 -6.27 8.42
N LYS A 14 -8.55 -5.87 8.76
CA LYS A 14 -9.70 -5.95 7.84
C LYS A 14 -9.55 -5.02 6.63
N ALA A 15 -8.99 -3.83 6.80
CA ALA A 15 -8.77 -2.88 5.71
C ALA A 15 -7.76 -3.41 4.67
N LEU A 16 -6.77 -4.17 5.15
CA LEU A 16 -5.74 -4.77 4.30
C LEU A 16 -6.19 -6.08 3.62
N MET A 17 -7.30 -6.67 4.04
CA MET A 17 -7.84 -7.88 3.39
C MET A 17 -8.37 -7.61 1.98
N LEU A 18 -8.94 -6.43 1.71
CA LEU A 18 -9.50 -6.11 0.40
C LEU A 18 -8.45 -6.20 -0.73
N PRO A 19 -7.28 -5.53 -0.65
CA PRO A 19 -6.20 -5.69 -1.62
C PRO A 19 -5.61 -7.11 -1.63
N VAL A 20 -5.43 -7.73 -0.46
CA VAL A 20 -4.86 -9.08 -0.37
C VAL A 20 -5.73 -10.11 -1.09
N SER A 21 -7.05 -9.91 -1.12
CA SER A 21 -7.99 -10.84 -1.77
C SER A 21 -7.81 -10.97 -3.29
N VAL A 22 -7.20 -9.98 -3.97
CA VAL A 22 -6.95 -10.05 -5.42
C VAL A 22 -5.62 -10.74 -5.77
N LEU A 23 -4.74 -10.90 -4.78
CA LEU A 23 -3.40 -11.47 -4.98
C LEU A 23 -3.40 -12.94 -5.40
N PRO A 24 -4.31 -13.84 -4.94
CA PRO A 24 -4.33 -15.23 -5.41
C PRO A 24 -4.56 -15.35 -6.91
N VAL A 25 -5.48 -14.54 -7.48
CA VAL A 25 -5.72 -14.52 -8.92
C VAL A 25 -4.50 -13.98 -9.66
N ALA A 26 -3.91 -12.88 -9.18
CA ALA A 26 -2.69 -12.32 -9.76
C ALA A 26 -1.52 -13.33 -9.74
N GLY A 27 -1.34 -14.03 -8.63
CA GLY A 27 -0.30 -15.04 -8.45
C GLY A 27 -0.50 -16.27 -9.35
N ILE A 28 -1.74 -16.75 -9.51
CA ILE A 28 -2.04 -17.84 -10.45
C ILE A 28 -1.74 -17.41 -11.89
N LEU A 29 -2.20 -16.21 -12.30
CA LEU A 29 -1.96 -15.70 -13.65
C LEU A 29 -0.46 -15.53 -13.92
N LEU A 30 0.27 -14.89 -13.00
CA LEU A 30 1.71 -14.69 -13.13
C LEU A 30 2.47 -16.02 -13.12
N GLY A 31 2.14 -16.91 -12.18
CA GLY A 31 2.82 -18.20 -12.03
C GLY A 31 2.60 -19.12 -13.22
N VAL A 32 1.34 -19.27 -13.69
CA VAL A 32 1.04 -20.09 -14.88
C VAL A 32 1.65 -19.48 -16.14
N GLY A 33 1.57 -18.16 -16.29
CA GLY A 33 2.16 -17.46 -17.43
C GLY A 33 3.69 -17.54 -17.48
N ALA A 34 4.36 -17.45 -16.33
CA ALA A 34 5.81 -17.54 -16.23
C ALA A 34 6.34 -18.98 -16.36
N ALA A 35 5.52 -20.00 -16.05
CA ALA A 35 5.91 -21.40 -16.12
C ALA A 35 6.12 -21.92 -17.55
N ASN A 36 5.64 -21.19 -18.58
CA ASN A 36 5.79 -21.54 -20.00
C ASN A 36 5.50 -23.01 -20.30
N PHE A 37 4.31 -23.48 -19.90
CA PHE A 37 3.91 -24.86 -20.13
C PHE A 37 3.84 -25.19 -21.62
N SER A 38 4.39 -26.35 -22.01
CA SER A 38 4.42 -26.80 -23.42
C SER A 38 3.05 -27.00 -24.07
N TRP A 39 1.99 -27.13 -23.27
CA TRP A 39 0.61 -27.25 -23.73
C TRP A 39 -0.12 -25.90 -23.86
N LEU A 40 0.46 -24.81 -23.34
CA LEU A 40 -0.06 -23.45 -23.47
C LEU A 40 0.63 -22.72 -24.62
N PRO A 41 -0.14 -22.08 -25.53
CA PRO A 41 0.48 -21.22 -26.54
C PRO A 41 1.25 -20.05 -25.89
N ASP A 42 2.41 -19.71 -26.44
CA ASP A 42 3.29 -18.66 -25.89
C ASP A 42 2.58 -17.32 -25.67
N ILE A 43 1.69 -16.94 -26.60
CA ILE A 43 0.91 -15.71 -26.49
C ILE A 43 -0.02 -15.72 -25.26
N VAL A 44 -0.58 -16.88 -24.92
CA VAL A 44 -1.45 -17.02 -23.73
C VAL A 44 -0.61 -16.94 -22.46
N SER A 45 0.55 -17.61 -22.43
CA SER A 45 1.50 -17.52 -21.33
C SER A 45 1.94 -16.09 -21.07
N GLN A 46 2.26 -15.33 -22.13
CA GLN A 46 2.61 -13.91 -22.02
C GLN A 46 1.45 -13.04 -21.52
N VAL A 47 0.24 -13.23 -22.04
CA VAL A 47 -0.95 -12.51 -21.57
C VAL A 47 -1.21 -12.77 -20.09
N MET A 48 -1.12 -14.02 -19.65
CA MET A 48 -1.29 -14.39 -18.24
C MET A 48 -0.21 -13.77 -17.35
N ALA A 49 1.05 -13.85 -17.76
CA ALA A 49 2.18 -13.26 -17.02
C ALA A 49 2.01 -11.74 -16.86
N GLN A 50 1.68 -11.03 -17.94
CA GLN A 50 1.47 -9.57 -17.91
C GLN A 50 0.23 -9.17 -17.12
N ALA A 51 -0.86 -9.91 -17.23
CA ALA A 51 -2.08 -9.65 -16.48
C ALA A 51 -1.84 -9.79 -14.96
N GLY A 52 -1.17 -10.87 -14.54
CA GLY A 52 -0.79 -11.06 -13.14
C GLY A 52 0.20 -10.00 -12.65
N GLY A 53 1.25 -9.75 -13.44
CA GLY A 53 2.28 -8.75 -13.14
C GLY A 53 1.73 -7.33 -12.99
N SER A 54 0.71 -6.96 -13.76
CA SER A 54 0.04 -5.65 -13.66
C SER A 54 -0.59 -5.42 -12.29
N VAL A 55 -1.23 -6.44 -11.70
CA VAL A 55 -1.82 -6.35 -10.35
C VAL A 55 -0.72 -6.13 -9.30
N PHE A 56 0.38 -6.88 -9.41
CA PHE A 56 1.54 -6.71 -8.52
C PHE A 56 2.16 -5.31 -8.67
N GLY A 57 2.32 -4.83 -9.90
CA GLY A 57 2.86 -3.48 -10.17
C GLY A 57 2.00 -2.34 -9.60
N GLN A 58 0.72 -2.59 -9.33
CA GLN A 58 -0.20 -1.61 -8.75
C GLN A 58 -0.50 -1.85 -7.27
N MET A 59 0.21 -2.78 -6.60
CA MET A 59 -0.03 -3.10 -5.19
C MET A 59 -0.07 -1.86 -4.27
N PRO A 60 0.88 -0.92 -4.32
CA PRO A 60 0.83 0.26 -3.46
C PRO A 60 -0.49 1.04 -3.59
N LEU A 61 -1.00 1.19 -4.82
CA LEU A 61 -2.26 1.87 -5.08
C LEU A 61 -3.45 1.06 -4.56
N LEU A 62 -3.47 -0.26 -4.79
CA LEU A 62 -4.50 -1.16 -4.27
C LEU A 62 -4.57 -1.06 -2.74
N PHE A 63 -3.42 -1.06 -2.07
CA PHE A 63 -3.32 -0.89 -0.62
C PHE A 63 -3.77 0.49 -0.15
N ALA A 64 -3.44 1.56 -0.87
CA ALA A 64 -3.95 2.90 -0.55
C ALA A 64 -5.48 2.94 -0.55
N VAL A 65 -6.10 2.37 -1.60
CA VAL A 65 -7.57 2.31 -1.72
C VAL A 65 -8.18 1.40 -0.65
N GLY A 66 -7.61 0.21 -0.45
CA GLY A 66 -8.11 -0.76 0.54
C GLY A 66 -8.09 -0.19 1.97
N VAL A 67 -7.00 0.47 2.34
CA VAL A 67 -6.88 1.17 3.63
C VAL A 67 -7.94 2.26 3.74
N ALA A 68 -8.06 3.14 2.73
CA ALA A 68 -9.04 4.22 2.77
C ALA A 68 -10.48 3.71 2.94
N LEU A 69 -10.89 2.69 2.17
CA LEU A 69 -12.22 2.10 2.25
C LEU A 69 -12.45 1.40 3.60
N GLY A 70 -11.47 0.64 4.09
CA GLY A 70 -11.57 -0.09 5.34
C GLY A 70 -11.76 0.81 6.57
N PHE A 71 -11.22 2.03 6.54
CA PHE A 71 -11.37 3.02 7.62
C PHE A 71 -12.53 4.01 7.45
N THR A 72 -13.28 3.94 6.35
CA THR A 72 -14.36 4.90 6.02
C THR A 72 -15.71 4.24 5.75
N ASN A 73 -15.89 3.00 6.22
CA ASN A 73 -17.10 2.19 5.98
C ASN A 73 -17.39 2.00 4.47
N ASN A 74 -16.34 1.78 3.68
CA ASN A 74 -16.40 1.59 2.23
C ASN A 74 -17.02 2.76 1.45
N ASP A 75 -16.76 4.00 1.87
CA ASP A 75 -17.21 5.17 1.10
C ASP A 75 -16.35 5.36 -0.16
N GLY A 76 -17.00 5.33 -1.34
CA GLY A 76 -16.30 5.45 -2.62
C GLY A 76 -15.50 6.75 -2.77
N VAL A 77 -15.87 7.83 -2.09
CA VAL A 77 -15.11 9.10 -2.16
C VAL A 77 -13.77 8.98 -1.45
N ALA A 78 -13.69 8.20 -0.37
CA ALA A 78 -12.41 7.94 0.29
C ALA A 78 -11.47 7.12 -0.59
N GLY A 79 -12.00 6.13 -1.33
CA GLY A 79 -11.24 5.37 -2.32
C GLY A 79 -10.70 6.28 -3.42
N LEU A 80 -11.53 7.16 -3.99
CA LEU A 80 -11.10 8.13 -5.00
C LEU A 80 -10.03 9.09 -4.43
N ALA A 81 -10.21 9.56 -3.20
CA ALA A 81 -9.24 10.41 -2.52
C ALA A 81 -7.88 9.71 -2.35
N ALA A 82 -7.87 8.40 -2.04
CA ALA A 82 -6.64 7.62 -1.94
C ALA A 82 -5.91 7.48 -3.28
N ILE A 83 -6.64 7.27 -4.38
CA ILE A 83 -6.05 7.21 -5.73
C ILE A 83 -5.37 8.56 -6.05
N VAL A 84 -6.09 9.66 -5.84
CA VAL A 84 -5.56 11.02 -6.08
C VAL A 84 -4.36 11.29 -5.19
N GLY A 85 -4.47 10.99 -3.89
CA GLY A 85 -3.39 11.17 -2.93
C GLY A 85 -2.14 10.37 -3.30
N TYR A 86 -2.30 9.09 -3.67
CA TYR A 86 -1.17 8.23 -4.02
C TYR A 86 -0.48 8.72 -5.30
N GLY A 87 -1.25 9.12 -6.32
CA GLY A 87 -0.70 9.72 -7.54
C GLY A 87 0.11 10.98 -7.26
N ILE A 88 -0.41 11.88 -6.42
CA ILE A 88 0.29 13.11 -6.02
C ILE A 88 1.55 12.80 -5.21
N MET A 89 1.49 11.86 -4.26
CA MET A 89 2.64 11.43 -3.48
C MET A 89 3.74 10.86 -4.40
N ALA A 90 3.39 9.94 -5.30
CA ALA A 90 4.33 9.30 -6.21
C ALA A 90 5.00 10.31 -7.15
N ALA A 91 4.23 11.26 -7.71
CA ALA A 91 4.77 12.33 -8.54
C ALA A 91 5.74 13.24 -7.74
N THR A 92 5.39 13.59 -6.50
CA THR A 92 6.23 14.42 -5.64
C THR A 92 7.53 13.69 -5.27
N LEU A 93 7.47 12.40 -4.93
CA LEU A 93 8.65 11.57 -4.69
C LEU A 93 9.54 11.47 -5.92
N GLY A 94 8.96 11.40 -7.13
CA GLY A 94 9.72 11.41 -8.38
C GLY A 94 10.51 12.71 -8.58
N VAL A 95 9.92 13.87 -8.27
CA VAL A 95 10.65 15.15 -8.28
C VAL A 95 11.74 15.17 -7.20
N MET A 96 11.42 14.72 -5.99
CA MET A 96 12.39 14.69 -4.89
C MET A 96 13.56 13.74 -5.15
N ALA A 97 13.35 12.62 -5.85
CA ALA A 97 14.41 11.70 -6.24
C ALA A 97 15.50 12.41 -7.07
N GLN A 98 15.08 13.22 -8.06
CA GLN A 98 15.99 14.03 -8.88
C GLN A 98 16.75 15.06 -8.04
N VAL A 99 16.06 15.72 -7.10
CA VAL A 99 16.68 16.71 -6.20
C VAL A 99 17.70 16.07 -5.26
N MET A 100 17.44 14.85 -4.81
CA MET A 100 18.32 14.11 -3.90
C MET A 100 19.43 13.32 -4.64
N GLY A 101 19.42 13.32 -5.97
CA GLY A 101 20.42 12.61 -6.78
C GLY A 101 20.30 11.08 -6.69
N VAL A 102 19.09 10.56 -6.48
CA VAL A 102 18.79 9.11 -6.45
C VAL A 102 17.88 8.73 -7.60
N ASP A 103 18.04 7.51 -8.13
CA ASP A 103 17.29 7.06 -9.33
C ASP A 103 15.77 7.00 -9.08
N LYS A 104 15.38 6.50 -7.91
CA LYS A 104 13.97 6.35 -7.52
C LYS A 104 13.84 6.29 -6.00
N ILE A 105 12.81 6.94 -5.47
CA ILE A 105 12.36 6.73 -4.08
C ILE A 105 11.12 5.84 -4.14
N ASP A 106 11.32 4.53 -4.01
CA ASP A 106 10.23 3.56 -4.03
C ASP A 106 9.79 3.21 -2.61
N THR A 107 8.61 3.69 -2.23
CA THR A 107 8.01 3.45 -0.91
C THR A 107 7.22 2.15 -0.83
N GLY A 108 7.09 1.43 -1.93
CA GLY A 108 6.37 0.16 -2.00
C GLY A 108 4.95 0.22 -1.43
N VAL A 109 4.50 -0.89 -0.87
CA VAL A 109 3.17 -1.01 -0.27
C VAL A 109 2.99 -0.08 0.93
N LEU A 110 4.06 0.21 1.67
CA LEU A 110 4.03 1.06 2.86
C LEU A 110 3.63 2.50 2.51
N GLY A 111 4.17 3.08 1.43
CA GLY A 111 3.73 4.41 0.96
C GLY A 111 2.25 4.43 0.55
N GLY A 112 1.76 3.33 -0.02
CA GLY A 112 0.35 3.10 -0.28
C GLY A 112 -0.50 3.15 0.98
N ILE A 113 -0.16 2.35 1.98
CA ILE A 113 -0.86 2.29 3.28
C ILE A 113 -0.89 3.66 3.97
N LEU A 114 0.24 4.37 3.99
CA LEU A 114 0.32 5.72 4.59
C LEU A 114 -0.60 6.70 3.88
N THR A 115 -0.60 6.71 2.55
CA THR A 115 -1.47 7.59 1.77
C THR A 115 -2.95 7.26 1.91
N GLY A 116 -3.29 5.97 1.93
CA GLY A 116 -4.65 5.50 2.23
C GLY A 116 -5.11 5.91 3.63
N GLY A 117 -4.21 5.88 4.61
CA GLY A 117 -4.45 6.37 5.96
C GLY A 117 -4.75 7.87 6.01
N ILE A 118 -4.00 8.68 5.26
CA ILE A 118 -4.29 10.12 5.10
C ILE A 118 -5.66 10.34 4.46
N ALA A 119 -5.98 9.60 3.39
CA ALA A 119 -7.29 9.71 2.74
C ALA A 119 -8.44 9.36 3.69
N ALA A 120 -8.30 8.28 4.48
CA ALA A 120 -9.26 7.91 5.50
C ALA A 120 -9.41 8.98 6.59
N TRP A 121 -8.29 9.53 7.05
CA TRP A 121 -8.30 10.61 8.05
C TRP A 121 -8.99 11.86 7.50
N ALA A 122 -8.65 12.29 6.29
CA ALA A 122 -9.25 13.44 5.63
C ALA A 122 -10.76 13.23 5.43
N PHE A 123 -11.18 12.02 5.04
CA PHE A 123 -12.59 11.68 4.92
C PHE A 123 -13.29 11.83 6.27
N ASN A 124 -12.83 11.11 7.29
CA ASN A 124 -13.47 11.09 8.61
C ASN A 124 -13.52 12.48 9.27
N LYS A 125 -12.57 13.36 8.94
CA LYS A 125 -12.53 14.73 9.47
C LYS A 125 -13.38 15.72 8.68
N PHE A 126 -13.36 15.66 7.34
CA PHE A 126 -13.86 16.74 6.49
C PHE A 126 -15.06 16.38 5.60
N PHE A 127 -15.56 15.15 5.61
CA PHE A 127 -16.68 14.74 4.76
C PHE A 127 -17.99 15.53 4.96
N ARG A 128 -18.13 16.27 6.08
CA ARG A 128 -19.26 17.16 6.40
C ARG A 128 -18.86 18.63 6.54
N ILE A 129 -17.69 19.02 6.02
CA ILE A 129 -17.22 20.40 6.09
C ILE A 129 -18.20 21.34 5.37
N GLN A 130 -18.51 22.47 6.00
CA GLN A 130 -19.27 23.55 5.39
C GLN A 130 -18.28 24.67 5.04
N LEU A 131 -18.37 25.14 3.79
CA LEU A 131 -17.52 26.22 3.28
C LEU A 131 -18.41 27.44 2.99
N PRO A 132 -17.83 28.66 2.96
CA PRO A 132 -18.55 29.86 2.52
C PRO A 132 -19.18 29.69 1.14
N ASP A 133 -20.23 30.44 0.83
CA ASP A 133 -21.04 30.26 -0.39
C ASP A 133 -20.23 30.23 -1.69
N TYR A 134 -19.17 31.05 -1.78
CA TYR A 134 -18.29 31.10 -2.94
C TYR A 134 -17.41 29.85 -3.13
N LEU A 135 -17.20 29.04 -2.09
CA LEU A 135 -16.52 27.73 -2.13
C LEU A 135 -17.48 26.56 -1.94
N GLY A 136 -18.80 26.80 -1.94
CA GLY A 136 -19.81 25.78 -1.65
C GLY A 136 -19.73 24.55 -2.56
N PHE A 137 -19.20 24.69 -3.79
CA PHE A 137 -18.97 23.58 -4.70
C PHE A 137 -18.07 22.48 -4.11
N PHE A 138 -17.07 22.87 -3.31
CA PHE A 138 -16.10 21.97 -2.71
C PHE A 138 -16.54 21.44 -1.34
N ALA A 139 -17.68 21.85 -0.81
CA ALA A 139 -18.13 21.45 0.53
C ALA A 139 -18.42 19.95 0.63
N GLY A 140 -18.41 19.45 1.87
CA GLY A 140 -18.66 18.05 2.19
C GLY A 140 -17.62 17.08 1.60
N LYS A 141 -18.09 15.97 1.04
CA LYS A 141 -17.23 14.88 0.55
C LYS A 141 -16.26 15.31 -0.57
N ARG A 142 -16.62 16.33 -1.36
CA ARG A 142 -15.78 16.82 -2.47
C ARG A 142 -14.49 17.50 -1.99
N PHE A 143 -14.46 17.96 -0.74
CA PHE A 143 -13.26 18.51 -0.13
C PHE A 143 -12.21 17.44 0.17
N VAL A 144 -12.63 16.18 0.33
CA VAL A 144 -11.78 15.10 0.83
C VAL A 144 -10.60 14.82 -0.11
N PRO A 145 -10.79 14.64 -1.44
CA PRO A 145 -9.66 14.47 -2.35
C PRO A 145 -8.70 15.67 -2.37
N ILE A 146 -9.22 16.89 -2.24
CA ILE A 146 -8.43 18.12 -2.24
C ILE A 146 -7.50 18.15 -1.03
N MET A 147 -8.06 17.96 0.16
CA MET A 147 -7.26 17.90 1.39
C MET A 147 -6.26 16.76 1.38
N THR A 148 -6.67 15.59 0.88
CA THR A 148 -5.80 14.42 0.76
C THR A 148 -4.61 14.72 -0.15
N GLY A 149 -4.82 15.42 -1.27
CA GLY A 149 -3.76 15.83 -2.17
C GLY A 149 -2.72 16.73 -1.50
N PHE A 150 -3.14 17.77 -0.78
CA PHE A 150 -2.20 18.63 -0.04
C PHE A 150 -1.43 17.87 1.04
N CYS A 151 -2.10 17.01 1.80
CA CYS A 151 -1.44 16.17 2.79
C CYS A 151 -0.48 15.15 2.15
N ALA A 152 -0.78 14.64 0.96
CA ALA A 152 0.07 13.71 0.23
C ALA A 152 1.39 14.36 -0.24
N ILE A 153 1.36 15.65 -0.63
CA ILE A 153 2.58 16.41 -0.91
C ILE A 153 3.44 16.49 0.36
N ALA A 154 2.85 16.90 1.48
CA ALA A 154 3.56 16.98 2.75
C ALA A 154 4.15 15.62 3.17
N LEU A 155 3.37 14.54 3.01
CA LEU A 155 3.84 13.18 3.26
C LEU A 155 5.03 12.82 2.38
N ALA A 156 4.96 13.08 1.07
CA ALA A 156 6.04 12.79 0.14
C ALA A 156 7.33 13.55 0.47
N LEU A 157 7.23 14.81 0.89
CA LEU A 157 8.40 15.60 1.31
C LEU A 157 9.04 15.04 2.59
N VAL A 158 8.24 14.51 3.51
CA VAL A 158 8.77 13.83 4.70
C VAL A 158 9.39 12.49 4.31
N LEU A 159 8.69 11.71 3.49
CA LEU A 159 9.17 10.40 3.05
C LEU A 159 10.42 10.50 2.19
N SER A 160 10.62 11.54 1.38
CA SER A 160 11.84 11.66 0.58
C SER A 160 13.11 11.64 1.44
N VAL A 161 13.07 12.26 2.62
CA VAL A 161 14.19 12.28 3.57
C VAL A 161 14.21 11.03 4.45
N VAL A 162 13.05 10.64 5.01
CA VAL A 162 12.97 9.55 5.99
C VAL A 162 13.10 8.18 5.33
N TRP A 163 12.69 8.03 4.08
CA TRP A 163 12.66 6.74 3.41
C TRP A 163 14.04 6.23 3.01
N GLN A 164 15.02 7.10 2.76
CA GLN A 164 16.38 6.67 2.41
C GLN A 164 17.01 5.76 3.48
N PRO A 165 17.09 6.14 4.77
CA PRO A 165 17.63 5.26 5.80
C PRO A 165 16.75 4.03 6.05
N VAL A 166 15.43 4.16 5.91
CA VAL A 166 14.50 3.02 6.06
C VAL A 166 14.73 1.99 4.95
N GLY A 167 14.77 2.42 3.69
CA GLY A 167 15.03 1.57 2.52
C GLY A 167 16.40 0.92 2.57
N ALA A 168 17.44 1.65 3.02
CA ALA A 168 18.75 1.05 3.26
C ALA A 168 18.71 -0.03 4.35
N GLY A 169 17.94 0.18 5.42
CA GLY A 169 17.72 -0.80 6.48
C GLY A 169 16.99 -2.05 5.98
N ILE A 170 15.94 -1.87 5.16
CA ILE A 170 15.22 -2.97 4.50
C ILE A 170 16.17 -3.74 3.60
N ALA A 171 16.93 -3.07 2.72
CA ALA A 171 17.86 -3.73 1.81
C ALA A 171 18.94 -4.54 2.55
N ALA A 172 19.50 -4.00 3.64
CA ALA A 172 20.47 -4.70 4.48
C ALA A 172 19.86 -5.93 5.16
N PHE A 173 18.62 -5.81 5.63
CA PHE A 173 17.90 -6.93 6.22
C PHE A 173 17.55 -8.02 5.19
N SER A 174 17.12 -7.63 3.99
CA SER A 174 16.84 -8.54 2.88
C SER A 174 18.09 -9.30 2.43
N ASP A 175 19.23 -8.63 2.32
CA ASP A 175 20.51 -9.28 1.99
C ASP A 175 20.94 -10.28 3.08
N TRP A 176 20.84 -9.90 4.35
CA TRP A 176 21.12 -10.80 5.48
C TRP A 176 20.22 -12.04 5.45
N ALA A 177 18.92 -11.85 5.23
CA ALA A 177 17.94 -12.93 5.21
C ALA A 177 18.16 -13.89 4.03
N ALA A 178 18.52 -13.36 2.86
CA ALA A 178 18.66 -14.14 1.63
C ALA A 178 20.00 -14.91 1.56
N HIS A 179 21.10 -14.30 1.99
CA HIS A 179 22.44 -14.83 1.72
C HIS A 179 23.19 -15.34 2.95
N GLN A 180 22.95 -14.78 4.14
CA GLN A 180 23.78 -15.09 5.31
C GLN A 180 23.18 -16.21 6.15
N ASN A 181 21.89 -16.15 6.49
CA ASN A 181 21.28 -17.19 7.32
C ASN A 181 19.80 -17.47 6.98
N PRO A 182 19.53 -18.11 5.82
CA PRO A 182 18.16 -18.34 5.35
C PRO A 182 17.31 -19.18 6.31
N THR A 183 17.92 -20.16 6.98
CA THR A 183 17.22 -21.05 7.91
C THR A 183 16.74 -20.30 9.16
N VAL A 184 17.58 -19.41 9.70
CA VAL A 184 17.21 -18.58 10.86
C VAL A 184 16.22 -17.50 10.47
N ALA A 185 16.39 -16.87 9.31
CA ALA A 185 15.44 -15.87 8.79
C ALA A 185 14.03 -16.48 8.60
N PHE A 186 13.95 -17.66 7.99
CA PHE A 186 12.69 -18.39 7.86
C PHE A 186 12.09 -18.78 9.21
N GLY A 187 12.93 -19.21 10.17
CA GLY A 187 12.49 -19.52 11.54
C GLY A 187 11.90 -18.31 12.26
N ILE A 188 12.57 -17.15 12.21
CA ILE A 188 12.07 -15.91 12.80
C ILE A 188 10.78 -15.47 12.14
N TYR A 189 10.74 -15.48 10.81
CA TYR A 189 9.54 -15.15 10.03
C TYR A 189 8.35 -16.01 10.47
N GLY A 190 8.51 -17.34 10.52
CA GLY A 190 7.43 -18.26 10.89
C GLY A 190 6.96 -18.11 12.34
N ILE A 191 7.87 -17.82 13.28
CA ILE A 191 7.52 -17.57 14.68
C ILE A 191 6.69 -16.29 14.79
N ILE A 192 7.11 -15.21 14.14
CA ILE A 192 6.40 -13.93 14.18
C ILE A 192 5.04 -14.04 13.48
N GLU A 193 5.01 -14.63 12.28
CA GLU A 193 3.78 -14.86 11.52
C GLU A 193 2.75 -15.63 12.36
N ARG A 194 3.15 -16.77 12.94
CA ARG A 194 2.24 -17.59 13.77
C ARG A 194 1.80 -16.89 15.05
N SER A 195 2.66 -16.04 15.62
CA SER A 195 2.30 -15.22 16.78
C SER A 195 1.29 -14.13 16.43
N LEU A 196 1.25 -13.68 15.18
CA LEU A 196 0.35 -12.62 14.70
C LEU A 196 -0.98 -13.14 14.13
N ILE A 197 -1.13 -14.46 13.92
CA ILE A 197 -2.38 -15.09 13.48
C ILE A 197 -3.56 -14.79 14.42
N PRO A 198 -3.46 -14.95 15.76
CA PRO A 198 -4.56 -14.69 16.68
C PRO A 198 -5.06 -13.24 16.64
N PHE A 199 -4.22 -12.32 16.17
CA PHE A 199 -4.53 -10.89 16.07
C PHE A 199 -5.00 -10.48 14.68
N GLY A 200 -5.00 -11.39 13.69
CA GLY A 200 -5.29 -11.07 12.29
C GLY A 200 -4.25 -10.15 11.62
N LEU A 201 -3.13 -9.88 12.31
CA LEU A 201 -2.07 -8.99 11.85
C LEU A 201 -1.00 -9.70 11.02
N HIS A 202 -1.05 -11.03 10.93
CA HIS A 202 -0.13 -11.80 10.08
C HIS A 202 -0.18 -11.33 8.62
N HIS A 203 -1.33 -10.87 8.12
CA HIS A 203 -1.42 -10.25 6.80
C HIS A 203 -0.60 -8.95 6.67
N VAL A 204 -0.48 -8.16 7.75
CA VAL A 204 0.38 -6.95 7.77
C VAL A 204 1.85 -7.36 7.73
N TRP A 205 2.21 -8.39 8.51
CA TRP A 205 3.57 -8.92 8.58
C TRP A 205 4.03 -9.52 7.26
N ASN A 206 3.15 -10.19 6.54
CA ASN A 206 3.48 -10.88 5.30
C ASN A 206 3.71 -9.92 4.12
N VAL A 207 3.15 -8.70 4.18
CA VAL A 207 3.16 -7.76 3.06
C VAL A 207 4.57 -7.29 2.67
N PRO A 208 5.46 -6.86 3.59
CA PRO A 208 6.82 -6.49 3.23
C PRO A 208 7.64 -7.68 2.66
N PHE A 209 7.47 -8.88 3.22
CA PHE A 209 8.32 -10.03 2.88
C PHE A 209 7.95 -10.74 1.57
N PHE A 210 6.68 -10.67 1.16
CA PHE A 210 6.26 -11.29 -0.10
C PHE A 210 6.35 -10.33 -1.29
N PHE A 211 6.49 -9.02 -1.06
CA PHE A 211 6.24 -8.00 -2.09
C PHE A 211 7.33 -6.91 -2.21
N GLU A 212 8.44 -7.03 -1.48
CA GLU A 212 9.73 -6.36 -1.74
C GLU A 212 10.79 -7.39 -2.14
#